data_AF-A0A2N2HXW2-F1
#
_entry.id   AF-A0A2N2HXW2-F1
#
_cell.length_a   1.000
_cell.length_b   1.000
_cell.length_c   1.000
_cell.angle_alpha   90.00
_cell.angle_beta   90.00
_cell.angle_gamma   90.00
#
_symmetry.space_group_name_H-M   'P 1'
#
loop_
_entity.id
_entity.type
_entity.pdbx_description
1 polymer ?
#
loop_
_entity_poly.entity_id
_entity_poly.type
_entity_poly.pdbx_seq_one_letter_code
_entity_poly.pdbx_strand_id
1 'polypeptide(L)'
;FTITPASGGYTVSDVLVDGSSVGAVTSYTFSNVTANHTISASFVTSSDPCSGGTAMIDGNYTVRTFTSSGTLACTSAVTAEVLVIAGGGAGANRCGGGGGGGGVLYEASHALAAQSYTVTIGAGGSPGTTDTSSGGNGGNSVFDTMTAAGGGGGGHWNTNNAQSGGSGGGGGNSDGAYAGGSGTTGPPRQGYNGAYASGYYVHGGYYCSGGGGGAGEAGHESVSYTGGIGGIGVQYSQFASVGGSPAGWFAGGGGGYGNKYGGSADANGGGGYGKGALEGGSAAASGVANTGGGGGGGWRYSDTPGSAGGSGIVIVKYLTPGGATNYTITASAGSNGSISPSGTVTVNSGTSQTFTITPNSGYVVSDVLVDGSSVGAVTSYTFSNVTANHTISASFVLGYTVAVTAGGNGSITP
;
A
#
# COMPACT_ATOMS: atom_id res chain seq x y z
N PHE A 1 -6.75 -12.18 29.95
CA PHE A 1 -7.46 -12.29 28.66
C PHE A 1 -7.14 -13.65 28.06
N THR A 2 -8.16 -14.47 27.78
CA THR A 2 -8.01 -15.74 27.06
C THR A 2 -8.28 -15.50 25.59
N ILE A 3 -7.41 -16.02 24.73
CA ILE A 3 -7.43 -15.80 23.29
C ILE A 3 -7.68 -17.15 22.64
N THR A 4 -8.92 -17.34 22.19
CA THR A 4 -9.38 -18.62 21.62
C THR A 4 -9.67 -18.41 20.13
N PRO A 5 -8.99 -19.13 19.22
CA PRO A 5 -9.33 -19.12 17.81
C PRO A 5 -10.78 -19.58 17.58
N ALA A 6 -11.40 -19.11 16.49
CA ALA A 6 -12.64 -19.70 16.01
C ALA A 6 -12.44 -21.20 15.72
N SER A 7 -13.44 -22.03 16.00
CA SER A 7 -13.34 -23.49 15.91
C SER A 7 -12.86 -23.98 14.54
N GLY A 8 -11.94 -24.96 14.55
CA GLY A 8 -11.56 -25.78 13.39
C GLY A 8 -10.54 -25.13 12.45
N GLY A 9 -9.25 -25.37 12.71
CA GLY A 9 -8.18 -25.12 11.75
C GLY A 9 -7.45 -23.78 11.85
N TYR A 10 -7.76 -22.94 12.84
CA TYR A 10 -7.04 -21.68 13.09
C TYR A 10 -6.19 -21.74 14.36
N THR A 11 -5.04 -21.06 14.33
CA THR A 11 -4.14 -20.85 15.47
C THR A 11 -3.87 -19.37 15.63
N VAL A 12 -3.50 -18.94 16.85
CA VAL A 12 -3.04 -17.57 17.10
C VAL A 12 -1.70 -17.40 16.41
N SER A 13 -1.59 -16.41 15.51
CA SER A 13 -0.31 -16.08 14.85
C SER A 13 0.50 -15.07 15.65
N ASP A 14 -0.16 -14.07 16.21
CA ASP A 14 0.47 -13.02 17.02
C ASP A 14 -0.58 -12.33 17.91
N VAL A 15 -0.11 -11.70 18.98
CA VAL A 15 -0.91 -10.85 19.86
C VAL A 15 -0.16 -9.54 20.03
N LEU A 16 -0.81 -8.42 19.72
CA LEU A 16 -0.27 -7.09 19.94
C LEU A 16 -0.88 -6.49 21.21
N VAL A 17 -0.01 -6.01 22.10
CA VAL A 17 -0.36 -5.23 23.30
C VAL A 17 0.22 -3.84 23.14
N ASP A 18 -0.65 -2.83 23.12
CA ASP A 18 -0.27 -1.43 22.84
C ASP A 18 0.56 -1.28 21.55
N GLY A 19 0.18 -2.04 20.53
CA GLY A 19 0.86 -2.07 19.23
C GLY A 19 2.17 -2.86 19.20
N SER A 20 2.62 -3.44 20.32
CA SER A 20 3.84 -4.25 20.40
C SER A 20 3.51 -5.74 20.44
N SER A 21 4.19 -6.55 19.62
CA SER A 21 4.00 -8.00 19.59
C SER A 21 4.48 -8.67 20.88
N VAL A 22 3.67 -9.58 21.41
CA VAL A 22 4.02 -10.50 22.51
C VAL A 22 4.03 -11.96 22.04
N GLY A 23 3.93 -12.19 20.74
CA GLY A 23 3.96 -13.51 20.11
C GLY A 23 2.64 -14.26 20.13
N ALA A 24 2.68 -15.51 19.65
CA ALA A 24 1.53 -16.41 19.56
C ALA A 24 1.12 -16.99 20.93
N VAL A 25 0.56 -16.14 21.80
CA VAL A 25 0.06 -16.54 23.13
C VAL A 25 -1.44 -16.80 23.10
N THR A 26 -1.89 -17.83 23.83
CA THR A 26 -3.32 -18.15 24.01
C THR A 26 -3.93 -17.43 25.21
N SER A 27 -3.11 -16.70 25.97
CA SER A 27 -3.57 -15.83 27.05
C SER A 27 -2.58 -14.70 27.33
N TYR A 28 -3.09 -13.56 27.80
CA TYR A 28 -2.28 -12.42 28.24
C TYR A 28 -2.90 -11.75 29.48
N THR A 29 -2.07 -11.35 30.42
CA THR A 29 -2.49 -10.67 31.67
C THR A 29 -1.74 -9.36 31.81
N PHE A 30 -2.48 -8.25 31.89
CA PHE A 30 -1.88 -6.94 32.19
C PHE A 30 -1.48 -6.85 33.66
N SER A 31 -0.31 -6.30 33.92
CA SER A 31 0.21 -6.06 35.28
C SER A 31 0.21 -4.56 35.55
N ASN A 32 -0.21 -4.13 36.75
CA ASN A 32 -0.18 -2.73 37.18
C ASN A 32 -0.86 -1.75 36.21
N VAL A 33 -2.11 -2.05 35.83
CA VAL A 33 -2.93 -1.22 34.92
C VAL A 33 -3.18 0.15 35.56
N THR A 34 -2.48 1.16 35.06
CA THR A 34 -2.58 2.56 35.51
C THR A 34 -3.02 3.52 34.40
N ALA A 35 -3.18 2.99 33.18
CA ALA A 35 -3.64 3.70 32.00
C ALA A 35 -4.49 2.77 31.11
N ASN A 36 -5.07 3.32 30.04
CA ASN A 36 -5.77 2.53 29.03
C ASN A 36 -4.77 1.72 28.22
N HIS A 37 -5.11 0.47 27.94
CA HIS A 37 -4.34 -0.44 27.11
C HIS A 37 -5.19 -1.01 25.97
N THR A 38 -4.52 -1.42 24.90
CA THR A 38 -5.14 -2.11 23.76
C THR A 38 -4.55 -3.52 23.62
N ILE A 39 -5.40 -4.48 23.27
CA ILE A 39 -4.99 -5.84 22.91
C ILE A 39 -5.68 -6.24 21.61
N SER A 40 -4.93 -6.80 20.68
CA SER A 40 -5.45 -7.37 19.45
C SER A 40 -4.76 -8.70 19.16
N ALA A 41 -5.49 -9.65 18.59
CA ALA A 41 -4.96 -10.96 18.25
C ALA A 41 -5.16 -11.22 16.77
N SER A 42 -4.16 -11.84 16.17
CA SER A 42 -4.16 -12.28 14.78
C SER A 42 -4.22 -13.79 14.72
N PHE A 43 -4.88 -14.33 13.70
CA PHE A 43 -5.09 -15.75 13.53
C PHE A 43 -4.72 -16.19 12.11
N VAL A 44 -4.17 -17.39 12.00
CA VAL A 44 -3.81 -18.03 10.72
C VAL A 44 -4.28 -19.47 10.71
N THR A 45 -4.28 -20.11 9.55
CA THR A 45 -4.58 -21.54 9.43
C THR A 45 -3.48 -22.37 10.10
N SER A 46 -3.80 -23.51 10.71
CA SER A 46 -2.83 -24.45 11.27
C SER A 46 -1.86 -25.03 10.23
N SER A 47 -2.18 -24.90 8.94
CA SER A 47 -1.36 -25.27 7.78
C SER A 47 -0.56 -24.11 7.19
N ASP A 48 -0.43 -22.98 7.90
CA ASP A 48 0.33 -21.83 7.42
C ASP A 48 1.83 -22.20 7.22
N PRO A 49 2.37 -22.06 6.00
CA PRO A 49 3.67 -22.58 5.63
C PRO A 49 4.78 -21.69 6.14
N CYS A 50 4.49 -20.42 6.44
CA CYS A 50 5.45 -19.47 6.98
C CYS A 50 4.99 -18.94 8.35
N SER A 51 5.93 -18.43 9.15
CA SER A 51 5.70 -17.84 10.48
C SER A 51 6.60 -16.62 10.68
N GLY A 52 6.25 -15.73 11.62
CA GLY A 52 6.95 -14.47 11.87
C GLY A 52 6.28 -13.23 11.26
N GLY A 53 6.52 -12.07 11.87
CA GLY A 53 5.76 -10.85 11.59
C GLY A 53 4.30 -10.96 12.04
N THR A 54 3.56 -9.84 11.95
CA THR A 54 2.13 -9.85 12.21
C THR A 54 1.41 -10.44 10.99
N ALA A 55 0.63 -11.49 11.19
CA ALA A 55 -0.08 -12.17 10.11
C ALA A 55 -1.55 -11.77 10.07
N MET A 56 -2.14 -11.62 8.89
CA MET A 56 -3.58 -11.47 8.72
C MET A 56 -4.06 -12.24 7.50
N ILE A 57 -5.34 -12.59 7.48
CA ILE A 57 -6.00 -13.15 6.31
C ILE A 57 -6.69 -12.01 5.55
N ASP A 58 -6.32 -11.85 4.28
CA ASP A 58 -6.90 -10.89 3.33
C ASP A 58 -7.47 -11.67 2.14
N GLY A 59 -8.77 -11.96 2.18
CA GLY A 59 -9.41 -12.86 1.23
C GLY A 59 -8.80 -14.26 1.28
N ASN A 60 -8.20 -14.71 0.17
CA ASN A 60 -7.57 -16.02 0.04
C ASN A 60 -6.08 -16.03 0.45
N TYR A 61 -5.55 -14.88 0.87
CA TYR A 61 -4.13 -14.70 1.10
C TYR A 61 -3.81 -14.53 2.58
N THR A 62 -2.68 -15.09 2.99
CA THR A 62 -2.02 -14.73 4.23
C THR A 62 -1.06 -13.60 3.92
N VAL A 63 -1.21 -12.48 4.64
CA VAL A 63 -0.31 -11.33 4.59
C VAL A 63 0.50 -11.29 5.86
N ARG A 64 1.82 -11.31 5.74
CA ARG A 64 2.77 -11.12 6.83
C ARG A 64 3.41 -9.76 6.73
N THR A 65 3.26 -8.97 7.79
CA THR A 65 3.73 -7.60 7.88
C THR A 65 4.81 -7.48 8.94
N PHE A 66 5.93 -6.86 8.57
CA PHE A 66 7.04 -6.57 9.46
C PHE A 66 7.19 -5.04 9.57
N THR A 67 6.86 -4.51 10.74
CA THR A 67 7.09 -3.10 11.13
C THR A 67 8.34 -2.94 12.00
N SER A 68 8.95 -4.06 12.41
CA SER A 68 10.23 -4.17 13.08
C SER A 68 11.02 -5.34 12.51
N SER A 69 12.36 -5.28 12.63
CA SER A 69 13.24 -6.36 12.15
C SER A 69 12.94 -7.68 12.86
N GLY A 70 13.04 -8.78 12.12
CA GLY A 70 12.70 -10.10 12.61
C GLY A 70 13.05 -11.20 11.61
N THR A 71 12.33 -12.30 11.68
CA THR A 71 12.55 -13.47 10.82
C THR A 71 11.23 -13.94 10.25
N LEU A 72 11.18 -14.20 8.95
CA LEU A 72 10.13 -14.98 8.31
C LEU A 72 10.63 -16.42 8.18
N ALA A 73 10.07 -17.35 8.93
CA ALA A 73 10.46 -18.76 8.88
C ALA A 73 9.44 -19.56 8.06
N CYS A 74 9.84 -20.05 6.89
CA CYS A 74 9.03 -20.89 6.02
C CYS A 74 9.43 -22.37 6.13
N THR A 75 8.44 -23.22 6.38
CA THR A 75 8.58 -24.68 6.52
C THR A 75 8.31 -25.43 5.22
N SER A 76 7.67 -24.77 4.25
CA SER A 76 7.48 -25.25 2.88
C SER A 76 7.62 -24.09 1.89
N ALA A 77 7.88 -24.42 0.63
CA ALA A 77 8.05 -23.42 -0.40
C ALA A 77 6.72 -22.73 -0.75
N VAL A 78 6.75 -21.41 -0.92
CA VAL A 78 5.61 -20.60 -1.34
C VAL A 78 6.03 -19.59 -2.40
N THR A 79 5.09 -19.20 -3.26
CA THR A 79 5.24 -18.03 -4.13
C THR A 79 4.48 -16.88 -3.48
N ALA A 80 5.15 -15.74 -3.32
CA ALA A 80 4.61 -14.58 -2.63
C ALA A 80 4.71 -13.31 -3.48
N GLU A 81 3.78 -12.38 -3.27
CA GLU A 81 4.00 -10.98 -3.56
C GLU A 81 4.80 -10.36 -2.41
N VAL A 82 5.84 -9.58 -2.72
CA VAL A 82 6.71 -8.96 -1.73
C VAL A 82 6.84 -7.47 -1.99
N LEU A 83 6.57 -6.66 -0.95
CA LEU A 83 6.83 -5.23 -0.94
C LEU A 83 7.87 -4.91 0.14
N VAL A 84 8.98 -4.27 -0.24
CA VAL A 84 10.03 -3.80 0.67
C VAL A 84 10.14 -2.29 0.56
N ILE A 85 9.87 -1.60 1.67
CA ILE A 85 9.97 -0.14 1.78
C ILE A 85 11.06 0.18 2.80
N ALA A 86 12.04 1.00 2.42
CA ALA A 86 13.08 1.47 3.33
C ALA A 86 12.60 2.59 4.26
N GLY A 87 13.39 2.93 5.27
CA GLY A 87 13.12 4.12 6.09
C GLY A 87 13.32 5.41 5.27
N GLY A 88 12.49 6.41 5.53
CA GLY A 88 12.64 7.74 4.93
C GLY A 88 13.74 8.56 5.58
N GLY A 89 14.29 9.53 4.85
CA GLY A 89 15.24 10.50 5.37
C GLY A 89 14.56 11.56 6.25
N ALA A 90 15.34 12.18 7.13
CA ALA A 90 14.85 13.27 7.98
C ALA A 90 15.00 14.63 7.31
N GLY A 91 14.22 15.60 7.80
CA GLY A 91 14.45 17.01 7.46
C GLY A 91 15.61 17.61 8.25
N ALA A 92 16.24 18.62 7.68
CA ALA A 92 17.31 19.39 8.30
C ALA A 92 16.80 20.54 9.16
N ASN A 93 17.68 21.16 9.93
CA ASN A 93 17.39 22.40 10.68
C ASN A 93 17.70 23.66 9.84
N ARG A 94 17.23 24.82 10.31
CA ARG A 94 17.58 26.17 9.84
C ARG A 94 17.46 26.33 8.33
N CYS A 95 16.23 26.54 7.87
CA CYS A 95 15.89 26.50 6.45
C CYS A 95 16.31 25.15 5.85
N GLY A 96 15.98 24.10 6.60
CA GLY A 96 16.30 22.75 6.22
C GLY A 96 15.43 22.29 5.06
N GLY A 97 16.02 21.58 4.11
CA GLY A 97 15.24 20.86 3.12
C GLY A 97 14.53 19.65 3.75
N GLY A 98 13.50 19.17 3.07
CA GLY A 98 12.79 17.97 3.48
C GLY A 98 13.61 16.70 3.25
N GLY A 99 13.35 15.65 4.02
CA GLY A 99 13.94 14.33 3.80
C GLY A 99 13.32 13.62 2.59
N GLY A 100 14.09 12.81 1.88
CA GLY A 100 13.59 11.96 0.80
C GLY A 100 12.84 10.73 1.33
N GLY A 101 11.89 10.22 0.56
CA GLY A 101 11.26 8.93 0.83
C GLY A 101 12.24 7.77 0.75
N GLY A 102 11.94 6.69 1.46
CA GLY A 102 12.66 5.42 1.36
C GLY A 102 12.57 4.83 -0.05
N GLY A 103 13.48 3.92 -0.38
CA GLY A 103 13.39 3.12 -1.59
C GLY A 103 12.20 2.18 -1.52
N VAL A 104 11.60 1.91 -2.68
CA VAL A 104 10.51 0.94 -2.85
C VAL A 104 10.93 -0.16 -3.82
N LEU A 105 10.76 -1.41 -3.39
CA LEU A 105 10.92 -2.59 -4.24
C LEU A 105 9.67 -3.45 -4.13
N TYR A 106 9.13 -3.87 -5.27
CA TYR A 106 7.97 -4.75 -5.34
C TYR A 106 8.22 -5.87 -6.35
N GLU A 107 7.91 -7.09 -5.93
CA GLU A 107 7.89 -8.27 -6.79
C GLU A 107 6.52 -8.94 -6.67
N ALA A 108 5.79 -9.03 -7.78
CA ALA A 108 4.48 -9.69 -7.83
C ALA A 108 4.59 -11.23 -7.74
N SER A 109 5.80 -11.78 -7.92
CA SER A 109 6.06 -13.22 -7.86
C SER A 109 7.49 -13.46 -7.41
N HIS A 110 7.66 -13.64 -6.11
CA HIS A 110 8.92 -13.95 -5.45
C HIS A 110 8.85 -15.38 -4.88
N ALA A 111 9.83 -16.20 -5.23
CA ALA A 111 9.87 -17.60 -4.81
C ALA A 111 10.56 -17.73 -3.45
N LEU A 112 9.81 -18.17 -2.44
CA LEU A 112 10.34 -18.47 -1.11
C LEU A 112 10.50 -19.98 -0.95
N ALA A 113 11.72 -20.43 -0.72
CA ALA A 113 12.06 -21.79 -0.34
C ALA A 113 11.72 -22.07 1.13
N ALA A 114 11.72 -23.35 1.50
CA ALA A 114 11.58 -23.79 2.90
C ALA A 114 12.86 -23.46 3.69
N GLN A 115 12.93 -22.24 4.20
CA GLN A 115 14.02 -21.75 5.03
C GLN A 115 13.59 -20.54 5.87
N SER A 116 14.50 -20.06 6.71
CA SER A 116 14.35 -18.81 7.45
C SER A 116 14.96 -17.65 6.68
N TYR A 117 14.18 -16.58 6.52
CA TYR A 117 14.58 -15.32 5.91
C TYR A 117 14.72 -14.25 7.00
N THR A 118 15.89 -13.63 7.09
CA THR A 118 16.06 -12.43 7.91
C THR A 118 15.32 -11.26 7.28
N VAL A 119 14.53 -10.56 8.07
CA VAL A 119 13.81 -9.35 7.66
C VAL A 119 14.40 -8.17 8.41
N THR A 120 14.94 -7.20 7.68
CA THR A 120 15.47 -5.96 8.26
C THR A 120 14.55 -4.81 7.91
N ILE A 121 14.07 -4.08 8.92
CA ILE A 121 13.29 -2.87 8.75
C ILE A 121 14.18 -1.66 8.95
N GLY A 122 14.27 -0.83 7.91
CA GLY A 122 15.00 0.43 7.95
C GLY A 122 14.34 1.43 8.90
N ALA A 123 15.10 1.93 9.87
CA ALA A 123 14.64 3.02 10.71
C ALA A 123 14.48 4.32 9.90
N GLY A 124 13.58 5.19 10.31
CA GLY A 124 13.53 6.54 9.78
C GLY A 124 14.78 7.34 10.17
N GLY A 125 15.16 8.29 9.33
CA GLY A 125 16.29 9.17 9.58
C GLY A 125 16.07 10.02 10.84
N SER A 126 17.16 10.31 11.56
CA SER A 126 17.12 11.19 12.74
C SER A 126 17.08 12.67 12.32
N PRO A 127 16.27 13.51 12.99
CA PRO A 127 16.11 14.91 12.63
C PRO A 127 17.40 15.73 12.79
N GLY A 128 17.55 16.78 11.97
CA GLY A 128 18.52 17.83 12.22
C GLY A 128 18.10 18.67 13.43
N THR A 129 18.81 18.55 14.56
CA THR A 129 18.45 19.21 15.83
C THR A 129 19.16 20.54 16.09
N THR A 130 20.23 20.85 15.36
CA THR A 130 21.01 22.08 15.51
C THR A 130 21.08 22.85 14.20
N ASP A 131 21.33 24.16 14.26
CA ASP A 131 21.45 25.08 13.12
C ASP A 131 22.34 24.64 11.95
N THR A 132 23.28 23.72 12.20
CA THR A 132 24.25 23.22 11.20
C THR A 132 24.05 21.73 10.89
N SER A 133 22.93 21.15 11.30
CA SER A 133 22.66 19.72 11.12
C SER A 133 21.76 19.46 9.92
N SER A 134 22.30 18.70 8.96
CA SER A 134 21.48 18.03 7.95
C SER A 134 20.59 16.99 8.61
N GLY A 135 19.49 16.64 7.95
CA GLY A 135 18.72 15.47 8.35
C GLY A 135 19.56 14.20 8.17
N GLY A 136 19.34 13.19 8.99
CA GLY A 136 19.95 11.87 8.80
C GLY A 136 19.26 11.09 7.68
N ASN A 137 20.03 10.25 6.98
CA ASN A 137 19.48 9.26 6.06
C ASN A 137 18.61 8.23 6.79
N GLY A 138 17.59 7.72 6.11
CA GLY A 138 16.87 6.54 6.54
C GLY A 138 17.75 5.28 6.42
N GLY A 139 17.38 4.25 7.18
CA GLY A 139 17.99 2.93 7.08
C GLY A 139 17.42 2.13 5.91
N ASN A 140 18.23 1.19 5.39
CA ASN A 140 17.77 0.24 4.38
C ASN A 140 16.81 -0.78 4.99
N SER A 141 15.82 -1.21 4.20
CA SER A 141 15.05 -2.42 4.48
C SER A 141 15.54 -3.54 3.58
N VAL A 142 15.63 -4.76 4.13
CA VAL A 142 16.17 -5.92 3.43
C VAL A 142 15.27 -7.12 3.67
N PHE A 143 14.92 -7.81 2.58
CA PHE A 143 14.22 -9.07 2.60
C PHE A 143 14.73 -9.96 1.46
N ASP A 144 15.22 -11.15 1.80
CA ASP A 144 15.90 -12.04 0.84
C ASP A 144 16.97 -11.29 0.03
N THR A 145 16.86 -11.26 -1.29
CA THR A 145 17.76 -10.58 -2.23
C THR A 145 17.37 -9.13 -2.49
N MET A 146 16.21 -8.69 -1.98
CA MET A 146 15.69 -7.33 -2.16
C MET A 146 16.28 -6.39 -1.11
N THR A 147 17.00 -5.34 -1.55
CA THR A 147 17.50 -4.26 -0.68
C THR A 147 16.94 -2.92 -1.11
N ALA A 148 15.98 -2.41 -0.34
CA ALA A 148 15.46 -1.07 -0.50
C ALA A 148 16.37 -0.07 0.22
N ALA A 149 16.90 0.92 -0.49
CA ALA A 149 17.81 1.92 0.05
C ALA A 149 17.06 2.98 0.87
N GLY A 150 17.57 3.35 2.04
CA GLY A 150 16.98 4.39 2.88
C GLY A 150 16.96 5.77 2.19
N GLY A 151 16.00 6.60 2.54
CA GLY A 151 15.83 7.93 1.97
C GLY A 151 16.92 8.91 2.41
N GLY A 152 17.23 9.87 1.54
CA GLY A 152 18.25 10.89 1.76
C GLY A 152 17.81 11.96 2.77
N GLY A 153 18.68 12.33 3.71
CA GLY A 153 18.43 13.45 4.62
C GLY A 153 18.47 14.82 3.93
N GLY A 154 17.63 15.75 4.39
CA GLY A 154 17.58 17.13 3.89
C GLY A 154 18.87 17.90 4.13
N GLY A 155 19.15 18.91 3.30
CA GLY A 155 20.28 19.83 3.45
C GLY A 155 19.97 20.99 4.40
N HIS A 156 20.99 21.54 5.07
CA HIS A 156 20.86 22.67 6.01
C HIS A 156 21.50 23.95 5.46
N TRP A 157 21.41 25.06 6.21
CA TRP A 157 21.82 26.41 5.80
C TRP A 157 23.22 26.55 5.18
N ASN A 158 24.31 26.13 5.84
CA ASN A 158 25.65 26.68 5.55
C ASN A 158 26.69 25.72 4.97
N THR A 159 26.51 24.39 4.96
CA THR A 159 27.66 23.54 4.57
C THR A 159 27.42 22.26 3.76
N ASN A 160 26.21 21.81 3.39
CA ASN A 160 26.10 20.57 2.61
C ASN A 160 24.92 20.52 1.63
N ASN A 161 25.18 19.95 0.44
CA ASN A 161 24.12 19.41 -0.42
C ASN A 161 23.27 18.41 0.37
N ALA A 162 22.02 18.25 -0.03
CA ALA A 162 21.19 17.22 0.57
C ALA A 162 21.71 15.82 0.25
N GLN A 163 21.43 14.88 1.13
CA GLN A 163 21.98 13.54 1.04
C GLN A 163 21.22 12.71 0.00
N SER A 164 21.95 11.82 -0.67
CA SER A 164 21.37 10.87 -1.63
C SER A 164 20.88 9.61 -0.92
N GLY A 165 19.91 8.92 -1.51
CA GLY A 165 19.30 7.72 -0.94
C GLY A 165 18.44 6.98 -1.95
N GLY A 166 17.52 6.13 -1.47
CA GLY A 166 16.45 5.54 -2.30
C GLY A 166 15.73 6.63 -3.09
N SER A 167 15.26 7.65 -2.38
CA SER A 167 14.95 9.00 -2.89
C SER A 167 15.88 10.03 -2.24
N GLY A 168 16.18 11.12 -2.93
CA GLY A 168 17.10 12.15 -2.44
C GLY A 168 16.45 13.19 -1.51
N GLY A 169 17.21 13.73 -0.55
CA GLY A 169 16.73 14.83 0.30
C GLY A 169 16.64 16.16 -0.46
N GLY A 170 15.83 17.10 0.02
CA GLY A 170 15.71 18.44 -0.52
C GLY A 170 16.86 19.35 -0.07
N GLY A 171 17.29 20.26 -0.93
CA GLY A 171 18.36 21.21 -0.65
C GLY A 171 18.02 22.17 0.50
N GLY A 172 19.00 22.49 1.33
CA GLY A 172 18.91 23.58 2.31
C GLY A 172 19.16 24.95 1.66
N ASN A 173 18.91 26.05 2.35
CA ASN A 173 19.04 27.40 1.78
C ASN A 173 20.10 28.26 2.49
N SER A 174 20.99 28.89 1.70
CA SER A 174 21.70 30.13 2.05
C SER A 174 21.60 31.16 0.92
N ASP A 175 22.48 32.17 0.92
CA ASP A 175 22.64 33.15 -0.17
C ASP A 175 22.91 32.52 -1.57
N GLY A 176 23.07 31.19 -1.68
CA GLY A 176 23.13 30.42 -2.93
C GLY A 176 22.17 29.22 -3.00
N ALA A 177 21.95 28.69 -4.22
CA ALA A 177 21.11 27.52 -4.47
C ALA A 177 21.87 26.21 -4.26
N TYR A 178 21.47 25.39 -3.28
CA TYR A 178 22.05 24.07 -3.04
C TYR A 178 21.21 22.95 -3.66
N ALA A 179 21.90 21.94 -4.18
CA ALA A 179 21.27 20.81 -4.85
C ALA A 179 20.56 19.87 -3.87
N GLY A 180 19.42 19.36 -4.33
CA GLY A 180 18.82 18.17 -3.74
C GLY A 180 19.72 16.94 -3.92
N GLY A 181 19.55 15.96 -3.05
CA GLY A 181 20.20 14.67 -3.14
C GLY A 181 19.68 13.89 -4.34
N SER A 182 20.48 12.93 -4.81
CA SER A 182 20.05 12.03 -5.87
C SER A 182 19.24 10.87 -5.30
N GLY A 183 18.20 10.48 -6.02
CA GLY A 183 17.56 9.17 -5.87
C GLY A 183 18.33 8.11 -6.66
N THR A 184 17.98 6.85 -6.45
CA THR A 184 18.55 5.74 -7.23
C THR A 184 18.20 5.86 -8.73
N THR A 185 19.14 5.47 -9.60
CA THR A 185 18.94 5.42 -11.05
C THR A 185 19.13 3.99 -11.56
N GLY A 186 18.43 3.63 -12.64
CA GLY A 186 18.48 2.28 -13.21
C GLY A 186 17.41 1.33 -12.62
N PRO A 187 17.11 0.20 -13.27
CA PRO A 187 16.10 -0.74 -12.83
C PRO A 187 16.58 -1.69 -11.70
N PRO A 188 15.77 -1.93 -10.66
CA PRO A 188 14.54 -1.19 -10.35
C PRO A 188 14.88 0.19 -9.76
N ARG A 189 14.25 1.23 -10.30
CA ARG A 189 14.31 2.58 -9.72
C ARG A 189 13.55 2.53 -8.41
N GLN A 190 14.19 2.93 -7.31
CA GLN A 190 13.58 2.88 -5.99
C GLN A 190 13.04 4.25 -5.54
N GLY A 191 13.44 5.33 -6.22
CA GLY A 191 12.93 6.68 -5.99
C GLY A 191 13.57 7.77 -6.84
N TYR A 192 13.23 9.02 -6.53
CA TYR A 192 13.61 10.20 -7.32
C TYR A 192 14.42 11.22 -6.53
N ASN A 193 14.99 12.19 -7.25
CA ASN A 193 15.84 13.22 -6.67
C ASN A 193 15.03 14.19 -5.79
N GLY A 194 15.69 14.75 -4.78
CA GLY A 194 15.17 15.92 -4.09
C GLY A 194 15.36 17.19 -4.91
N ALA A 195 14.62 18.23 -4.54
CA ALA A 195 14.65 19.51 -5.22
C ALA A 195 15.74 20.44 -4.71
N TYR A 196 16.06 21.43 -5.53
CA TYR A 196 16.90 22.55 -5.16
C TYR A 196 16.21 23.50 -4.17
N ALA A 197 16.99 24.25 -3.40
CA ALA A 197 16.50 25.43 -2.70
C ALA A 197 16.65 26.68 -3.59
N SER A 198 15.59 27.49 -3.71
CA SER A 198 15.64 28.78 -4.41
C SER A 198 16.35 29.84 -3.56
N GLY A 199 17.44 30.43 -4.07
CA GLY A 199 18.33 31.34 -3.32
C GLY A 199 17.70 32.68 -2.89
N TYR A 200 18.30 33.30 -1.87
CA TYR A 200 17.84 34.53 -1.19
C TYR A 200 17.38 35.69 -2.10
N TYR A 201 18.07 35.89 -3.22
CA TYR A 201 17.83 37.03 -4.14
C TYR A 201 16.75 36.78 -5.19
N VAL A 202 16.31 35.53 -5.39
CA VAL A 202 15.38 35.17 -6.46
C VAL A 202 13.93 35.54 -6.11
N HIS A 203 13.59 35.60 -4.81
CA HIS A 203 12.25 35.93 -4.31
C HIS A 203 12.24 37.07 -3.26
N GLY A 204 13.07 38.08 -3.44
CA GLY A 204 12.96 39.33 -2.67
C GLY A 204 13.41 39.26 -1.21
N GLY A 205 14.45 38.46 -0.89
CA GLY A 205 15.14 38.52 0.41
C GLY A 205 14.64 37.53 1.46
N TYR A 206 14.14 36.36 1.06
CA TYR A 206 13.60 35.33 1.96
C TYR A 206 14.17 33.93 1.66
N TYR A 207 14.33 33.13 2.71
CA TYR A 207 14.97 31.81 2.67
C TYR A 207 13.90 30.72 2.51
N CYS A 208 13.96 29.90 1.45
CA CYS A 208 13.04 28.78 1.24
C CYS A 208 13.81 27.55 0.77
N SER A 209 13.55 26.38 1.34
CA SER A 209 14.29 25.15 1.02
C SER A 209 13.53 24.21 0.08
N GLY A 210 14.24 23.28 -0.54
CA GLY A 210 13.67 22.31 -1.47
C GLY A 210 12.94 21.16 -0.78
N GLY A 211 11.97 20.57 -1.47
CA GLY A 211 11.31 19.33 -1.04
C GLY A 211 12.18 18.10 -1.30
N GLY A 212 12.06 17.08 -0.47
CA GLY A 212 12.67 15.78 -0.70
C GLY A 212 11.96 15.02 -1.82
N GLY A 213 12.68 14.16 -2.54
CA GLY A 213 12.12 13.27 -3.55
C GLY A 213 11.27 12.18 -2.92
N GLY A 214 10.22 11.78 -3.62
CA GLY A 214 9.45 10.59 -3.29
C GLY A 214 9.81 9.41 -4.19
N ALA A 215 9.18 8.27 -3.94
CA ALA A 215 9.32 7.09 -4.77
C ALA A 215 8.60 7.21 -6.12
N GLY A 216 7.62 8.11 -6.24
CA GLY A 216 6.79 8.32 -7.45
C GLY A 216 7.21 9.53 -8.28
N GLU A 217 7.75 10.58 -7.64
CA GLU A 217 8.21 11.80 -8.32
C GLU A 217 9.37 12.48 -7.58
N ALA A 218 10.13 13.31 -8.29
CA ALA A 218 11.10 14.20 -7.69
C ALA A 218 10.45 15.21 -6.74
N GLY A 219 11.24 15.72 -5.79
CA GLY A 219 10.82 16.84 -4.96
C GLY A 219 10.69 18.11 -5.78
N HIS A 220 9.85 19.03 -5.33
CA HIS A 220 9.66 20.31 -6.00
C HIS A 220 10.46 21.41 -5.33
N GLU A 221 10.92 22.33 -6.15
CA GLU A 221 11.63 23.53 -5.71
C GLU A 221 10.68 24.45 -4.92
N SER A 222 11.26 25.30 -4.08
CA SER A 222 10.49 26.35 -3.41
C SER A 222 9.98 27.38 -4.41
N VAL A 223 8.74 27.84 -4.20
CA VAL A 223 8.10 28.89 -5.02
C VAL A 223 7.66 30.04 -4.12
N SER A 224 8.10 31.27 -4.40
CA SER A 224 7.64 32.53 -3.80
C SER A 224 7.07 32.41 -2.37
N TYR A 225 7.94 32.49 -1.36
CA TYR A 225 7.62 32.39 0.08
C TYR A 225 7.13 31.02 0.59
N THR A 226 7.01 30.03 -0.29
CA THR A 226 6.54 28.67 0.02
C THR A 226 7.71 27.70 -0.07
N GLY A 227 7.84 26.83 0.94
CA GLY A 227 8.82 25.75 0.92
C GLY A 227 8.53 24.76 -0.19
N GLY A 228 9.57 24.10 -0.71
CA GLY A 228 9.41 23.07 -1.73
C GLY A 228 8.55 21.92 -1.22
N ILE A 229 7.59 21.49 -2.01
CA ILE A 229 6.73 20.35 -1.69
C ILE A 229 7.52 19.05 -1.92
N GLY A 230 7.34 18.07 -1.03
CA GLY A 230 7.96 16.75 -1.19
C GLY A 230 7.35 16.00 -2.36
N GLY A 231 8.13 15.16 -3.04
CA GLY A 231 7.65 14.35 -4.16
C GLY A 231 6.67 13.27 -3.70
N ILE A 232 5.71 12.93 -4.56
CA ILE A 232 4.72 11.88 -4.29
C ILE A 232 5.38 10.51 -4.11
N GLY A 233 4.82 9.71 -3.21
CA GLY A 233 5.16 8.30 -3.06
C GLY A 233 4.59 7.42 -4.18
N VAL A 234 4.55 6.11 -3.97
CA VAL A 234 3.91 5.14 -4.88
C VAL A 234 2.74 4.46 -4.17
N GLN A 235 1.66 4.20 -4.92
CA GLN A 235 0.47 3.54 -4.40
C GLN A 235 0.46 2.04 -4.69
N TYR A 236 0.31 1.25 -3.63
CA TYR A 236 -0.04 -0.16 -3.64
C TYR A 236 -1.34 -0.35 -2.86
N SER A 237 -2.46 -0.08 -3.52
CA SER A 237 -3.80 -0.11 -2.91
C SER A 237 -4.18 -1.51 -2.38
N GLN A 238 -3.60 -2.58 -2.95
CA GLN A 238 -3.76 -3.95 -2.43
C GLN A 238 -3.15 -4.16 -1.04
N PHE A 239 -2.36 -3.20 -0.54
CA PHE A 239 -1.78 -3.18 0.80
C PHE A 239 -2.34 -2.03 1.66
N ALA A 240 -3.46 -1.41 1.27
CA ALA A 240 -4.04 -0.28 2.02
C ALA A 240 -4.55 -0.64 3.42
N SER A 241 -4.82 -1.92 3.69
CA SER A 241 -5.28 -2.43 4.98
C SER A 241 -4.13 -2.79 5.94
N VAL A 242 -2.87 -2.69 5.49
CA VAL A 242 -1.68 -3.09 6.25
C VAL A 242 -0.70 -1.92 6.43
N GLY A 243 0.06 -1.95 7.52
CA GLY A 243 1.23 -1.08 7.66
C GLY A 243 0.99 0.39 8.00
N GLY A 244 -0.22 0.79 8.40
CA GLY A 244 -0.49 2.15 8.85
C GLY A 244 -0.46 3.22 7.73
N SER A 245 -0.51 2.81 6.46
CA SER A 245 -0.55 3.72 5.32
C SER A 245 -1.99 3.93 4.81
N PRO A 246 -2.57 5.14 4.98
CA PRO A 246 -3.89 5.44 4.43
C PRO A 246 -3.89 5.28 2.91
N ALA A 247 -4.79 4.44 2.39
CA ALA A 247 -4.95 4.15 0.96
C ALA A 247 -3.73 3.52 0.23
N GLY A 248 -2.79 2.92 0.98
CA GLY A 248 -1.73 2.07 0.42
C GLY A 248 -0.56 2.84 -0.20
N TRP A 249 -0.20 3.95 0.40
CA TRP A 249 0.65 4.99 -0.16
C TRP A 249 2.01 5.03 0.58
N PHE A 250 3.12 4.82 -0.13
CA PHE A 250 4.43 4.62 0.51
C PHE A 250 5.51 5.54 -0.06
N ALA A 251 6.47 5.89 0.79
CA ALA A 251 7.72 6.55 0.45
C ALA A 251 7.60 7.93 -0.24
N GLY A 252 6.68 8.76 0.22
CA GLY A 252 6.61 10.18 -0.15
C GLY A 252 7.73 11.00 0.49
N GLY A 253 8.17 12.06 -0.19
CA GLY A 253 9.17 13.00 0.33
C GLY A 253 8.59 13.99 1.36
N GLY A 254 9.46 14.54 2.19
CA GLY A 254 9.13 15.65 3.09
C GLY A 254 9.22 17.01 2.39
N GLY A 255 8.39 17.96 2.81
CA GLY A 255 8.46 19.36 2.39
C GLY A 255 9.58 20.14 3.06
N GLY A 256 10.10 21.14 2.35
CA GLY A 256 11.03 22.13 2.85
C GLY A 256 10.34 23.24 3.65
N TYR A 257 11.13 23.99 4.40
CA TYR A 257 10.76 25.19 5.13
C TYR A 257 10.25 26.32 4.19
N GLY A 258 9.18 27.01 4.61
CA GLY A 258 8.58 28.17 3.93
C GLY A 258 8.34 29.36 4.87
N ASN A 259 8.34 30.57 4.31
CA ASN A 259 8.33 31.83 5.08
C ASN A 259 6.91 32.36 5.41
N LYS A 260 5.92 32.26 4.50
CA LYS A 260 4.54 32.77 4.74
C LYS A 260 3.45 31.72 4.61
N TYR A 261 3.68 30.73 3.76
CA TYR A 261 2.84 29.56 3.58
C TYR A 261 3.78 28.37 3.60
N GLY A 262 3.47 27.35 4.42
CA GLY A 262 4.34 26.19 4.51
C GLY A 262 4.42 25.52 3.16
N GLY A 263 5.54 24.84 2.87
CA GLY A 263 5.50 23.82 1.84
C GLY A 263 4.35 22.88 2.16
N SER A 264 3.29 22.92 1.36
CA SER A 264 2.17 22.02 1.54
C SER A 264 2.74 20.62 1.45
N ALA A 265 2.51 19.76 2.45
CA ALA A 265 2.52 18.34 2.11
C ALA A 265 1.47 18.20 1.02
N ASP A 266 1.84 17.68 -0.15
CA ASP A 266 0.82 17.29 -1.09
C ASP A 266 -0.10 16.32 -0.36
N ALA A 267 -1.35 16.74 -0.16
CA ALA A 267 -2.37 15.95 0.50
C ALA A 267 -2.66 14.63 -0.23
N ASN A 268 -2.06 14.44 -1.42
CA ASN A 268 -2.23 13.28 -2.29
C ASN A 268 -0.94 12.45 -2.43
N GLY A 269 0.15 12.85 -1.76
CA GLY A 269 1.49 12.29 -1.94
C GLY A 269 1.85 11.25 -0.88
N GLY A 270 1.46 10.02 -1.10
CA GLY A 270 1.54 8.94 -0.13
C GLY A 270 2.83 8.74 0.66
N GLY A 271 2.71 8.59 1.99
CA GLY A 271 3.75 8.09 2.89
C GLY A 271 4.49 9.14 3.73
N GLY A 272 4.72 10.34 3.21
CA GLY A 272 5.43 11.41 3.93
C GLY A 272 4.57 12.64 4.15
N TYR A 273 3.82 12.74 5.26
CA TYR A 273 3.14 13.99 5.62
C TYR A 273 4.10 15.06 6.16
N GLY A 274 5.41 14.95 5.88
CA GLY A 274 6.43 15.77 6.49
C GLY A 274 6.35 17.21 6.02
N LYS A 275 5.36 17.98 6.48
CA LYS A 275 5.23 19.41 6.21
C LYS A 275 6.47 20.11 6.74
N GLY A 276 7.04 21.03 5.96
CA GLY A 276 8.09 21.90 6.47
C GLY A 276 7.54 22.87 7.52
N ALA A 277 8.44 23.36 8.38
CA ALA A 277 8.09 24.35 9.40
C ALA A 277 7.72 25.71 8.77
N LEU A 278 6.98 26.52 9.55
CA LEU A 278 6.60 27.90 9.23
C LEU A 278 7.38 28.91 10.07
N GLU A 279 7.60 30.11 9.52
CA GLU A 279 7.98 31.25 10.36
C GLU A 279 6.85 31.58 11.36
N GLY A 280 7.13 31.45 12.66
CA GLY A 280 6.25 31.93 13.73
C GLY A 280 5.06 31.05 14.14
N GLY A 281 4.95 29.76 13.76
CA GLY A 281 3.80 29.00 14.30
C GLY A 281 3.57 27.52 14.02
N SER A 282 4.33 26.80 13.17
CA SER A 282 4.10 25.35 13.02
C SER A 282 5.40 24.58 12.89
N ALA A 283 5.56 23.56 13.73
CA ALA A 283 6.67 22.63 13.68
C ALA A 283 6.61 21.80 12.39
N ALA A 284 7.77 21.35 11.93
CA ALA A 284 7.84 20.37 10.87
C ALA A 284 7.16 19.06 11.32
N ALA A 285 6.62 18.31 10.36
CA ALA A 285 6.01 17.01 10.63
C ALA A 285 6.96 15.85 10.31
N SER A 286 6.92 14.81 11.13
CA SER A 286 7.65 13.57 10.88
C SER A 286 7.01 12.77 9.74
N GLY A 287 7.82 11.97 9.06
CA GLY A 287 7.31 10.92 8.20
C GLY A 287 6.48 9.91 9.01
N VAL A 288 5.49 9.28 8.37
CA VAL A 288 4.62 8.33 9.05
C VAL A 288 5.38 7.02 9.26
N ALA A 289 5.35 6.48 10.48
CA ALA A 289 5.96 5.19 10.76
C ALA A 289 5.40 4.11 9.80
N ASN A 290 6.27 3.19 9.37
CA ASN A 290 5.97 2.04 8.51
C ASN A 290 5.53 2.40 7.08
N THR A 291 5.83 3.63 6.64
CA THR A 291 5.52 4.07 5.29
C THR A 291 6.76 4.45 4.49
N GLY A 292 7.92 4.57 5.13
CA GLY A 292 9.14 5.10 4.53
C GLY A 292 9.09 6.58 4.15
N GLY A 293 8.13 7.36 4.66
CA GLY A 293 8.00 8.78 4.32
C GLY A 293 9.13 9.67 4.83
N GLY A 294 9.44 10.73 4.10
CA GLY A 294 10.41 11.75 4.50
C GLY A 294 9.88 12.71 5.59
N GLY A 295 10.79 13.20 6.44
CA GLY A 295 10.50 14.23 7.45
C GLY A 295 10.60 15.66 6.92
N GLY A 296 9.82 16.59 7.48
CA GLY A 296 9.82 18.01 7.08
C GLY A 296 11.03 18.81 7.58
N GLY A 297 11.41 19.85 6.84
CA GLY A 297 12.52 20.75 7.19
C GLY A 297 12.18 21.83 8.24
N GLY A 298 13.15 22.19 9.09
CA GLY A 298 13.00 23.11 10.24
C GLY A 298 13.40 24.59 9.98
N TRP A 299 13.08 25.46 10.95
CA TRP A 299 13.26 26.92 10.90
C TRP A 299 14.48 27.43 11.71
N ARG A 300 14.81 28.74 11.58
CA ARG A 300 16.07 29.42 11.95
C ARG A 300 16.13 30.05 13.35
N TYR A 301 15.01 30.33 14.03
CA TYR A 301 15.05 31.23 15.20
C TYR A 301 14.21 30.81 16.43
N SER A 302 13.55 29.66 16.39
CA SER A 302 12.93 29.00 17.55
C SER A 302 13.16 27.51 17.40
N ASP A 303 13.14 26.79 18.51
CA ASP A 303 13.41 25.36 18.71
C ASP A 303 12.50 24.42 17.89
N THR A 304 12.41 24.62 16.58
CA THR A 304 11.62 23.87 15.60
C THR A 304 12.59 23.15 14.66
N PRO A 305 13.27 22.11 15.18
CA PRO A 305 14.17 21.29 14.37
C PRO A 305 13.42 20.65 13.20
N GLY A 306 14.19 20.14 12.25
CA GLY A 306 13.64 19.24 11.25
C GLY A 306 13.00 18.02 11.92
N SER A 307 12.22 17.27 11.16
CA SER A 307 11.52 16.10 11.70
C SER A 307 12.09 14.80 11.20
N ALA A 308 11.85 13.73 11.98
CA ALA A 308 12.32 12.39 11.66
C ALA A 308 11.65 11.85 10.39
N GLY A 309 12.34 10.96 9.68
CA GLY A 309 11.72 10.13 8.65
C GLY A 309 10.84 9.03 9.27
N GLY A 310 9.94 8.47 8.47
CA GLY A 310 9.16 7.29 8.82
C GLY A 310 9.99 6.01 8.68
N SER A 311 9.76 5.02 9.54
CA SER A 311 10.34 3.68 9.37
C SER A 311 9.84 3.01 8.09
N GLY A 312 10.63 2.07 7.60
CA GLY A 312 10.26 1.18 6.51
C GLY A 312 9.25 0.12 6.93
N ILE A 313 8.89 -0.75 5.97
CA ILE A 313 7.98 -1.87 6.17
C ILE A 313 8.34 -2.98 5.17
N VAL A 314 8.15 -4.24 5.57
CA VAL A 314 8.18 -5.38 4.65
C VAL A 314 6.84 -6.10 4.73
N ILE A 315 6.26 -6.37 3.57
CA ILE A 315 4.97 -7.05 3.42
C ILE A 315 5.18 -8.26 2.51
N VAL A 316 4.79 -9.43 2.98
CA VAL A 316 4.87 -10.70 2.24
C VAL A 316 3.47 -11.29 2.18
N LYS A 317 2.89 -11.36 0.98
CA LYS A 317 1.52 -11.83 0.73
C LYS A 317 1.57 -13.11 -0.10
N TYR A 318 1.02 -14.20 0.40
CA TYR A 318 1.00 -15.49 -0.31
C TYR A 318 -0.35 -16.18 -0.10
N LEU A 319 -0.67 -17.12 -0.99
CA LEU A 319 -1.93 -17.87 -0.92
C LEU A 319 -1.99 -18.67 0.40
N THR A 320 -3.05 -18.50 1.20
CA THR A 320 -3.24 -19.27 2.42
C THR A 320 -3.44 -20.75 2.07
N PRO A 321 -2.65 -21.70 2.59
CA PRO A 321 -2.92 -23.11 2.29
C PRO A 321 -4.26 -23.57 2.85
N GLY A 322 -5.08 -24.14 1.97
CA GLY A 322 -6.49 -24.46 2.26
C GLY A 322 -7.44 -23.26 2.15
N GLY A 323 -6.93 -22.05 1.89
CA GLY A 323 -7.68 -20.80 1.75
C GLY A 323 -8.23 -20.53 0.35
N ALA A 324 -8.31 -21.54 -0.52
CA ALA A 324 -9.33 -21.49 -1.56
C ALA A 324 -10.68 -21.68 -0.86
N THR A 325 -11.30 -20.59 -0.37
CA THR A 325 -12.72 -20.62 -0.08
C THR A 325 -13.42 -20.94 -1.39
N ASN A 326 -13.91 -22.16 -1.47
CA ASN A 326 -14.71 -22.61 -2.59
C ASN A 326 -16.14 -22.16 -2.34
N TYR A 327 -16.66 -21.32 -3.22
CA TYR A 327 -18.08 -20.98 -3.23
C TYR A 327 -18.82 -21.93 -4.15
N THR A 328 -20.08 -22.16 -3.86
CA THR A 328 -20.95 -22.99 -4.70
C THR A 328 -21.91 -22.11 -5.49
N ILE A 329 -22.03 -22.40 -6.77
CA ILE A 329 -23.10 -21.89 -7.63
C ILE A 329 -24.03 -23.04 -7.93
N THR A 330 -25.27 -22.98 -7.47
CA THR A 330 -26.28 -24.01 -7.77
C THR A 330 -27.02 -23.63 -9.03
N ALA A 331 -26.77 -24.35 -10.12
CA ALA A 331 -27.36 -24.12 -11.43
C ALA A 331 -28.48 -25.11 -11.74
N SER A 332 -29.62 -24.60 -12.21
CA SER A 332 -30.79 -25.42 -12.56
C SER A 332 -31.46 -24.92 -13.84
N ALA A 333 -32.16 -25.80 -14.53
CA ALA A 333 -32.95 -25.50 -15.72
C ALA A 333 -34.33 -26.15 -15.59
N GLY A 334 -35.38 -25.40 -15.93
CA GLY A 334 -36.73 -25.93 -16.09
C GLY A 334 -36.84 -26.84 -17.32
N SER A 335 -38.04 -27.40 -17.54
CA SER A 335 -38.30 -28.23 -18.71
C SER A 335 -38.07 -27.47 -20.02
N ASN A 336 -37.76 -28.22 -21.09
CA ASN A 336 -37.61 -27.71 -22.46
C ASN A 336 -36.36 -26.86 -22.74
N GLY A 337 -35.33 -27.00 -21.91
CA GLY A 337 -33.99 -26.50 -22.20
C GLY A 337 -32.97 -27.05 -21.21
N SER A 338 -31.77 -26.47 -21.23
CA SER A 338 -30.67 -26.88 -20.36
C SER A 338 -29.80 -25.67 -19.95
N ILE A 339 -29.04 -25.84 -18.86
CA ILE A 339 -28.00 -24.92 -18.42
C ILE A 339 -26.70 -25.72 -18.25
N SER A 340 -25.57 -25.16 -18.66
CA SER A 340 -24.25 -25.80 -18.54
C SER A 340 -23.19 -24.80 -18.05
N PRO A 341 -22.43 -25.11 -16.99
CA PRO A 341 -22.54 -26.31 -16.14
C PRO A 341 -23.85 -26.35 -15.32
N SER A 342 -24.34 -27.55 -14.98
CA SER A 342 -25.57 -27.76 -14.18
C SER A 342 -25.27 -28.33 -12.79
N GLY A 343 -26.18 -28.18 -11.84
CA GLY A 343 -26.04 -28.70 -10.48
C GLY A 343 -25.16 -27.81 -9.61
N THR A 344 -24.52 -28.39 -8.60
CA THR A 344 -23.59 -27.66 -7.72
C THR A 344 -22.24 -27.50 -8.40
N VAL A 345 -21.89 -26.27 -8.75
CA VAL A 345 -20.60 -25.92 -9.36
C VAL A 345 -19.73 -25.26 -8.31
N THR A 346 -18.58 -25.86 -8.04
CA THR A 346 -17.58 -25.33 -7.10
C THR A 346 -16.69 -24.34 -7.83
N VAL A 347 -16.61 -23.11 -7.31
CA VAL A 347 -15.85 -22.01 -7.89
C VAL A 347 -14.89 -21.46 -6.83
N ASN A 348 -13.62 -21.32 -7.21
CA ASN A 348 -12.64 -20.72 -6.32
C ASN A 348 -13.00 -19.25 -6.07
N SER A 349 -12.92 -18.80 -4.82
CA SER A 349 -13.09 -17.41 -4.43
C SER A 349 -12.31 -16.45 -5.34
N GLY A 350 -12.99 -15.41 -5.83
CA GLY A 350 -12.47 -14.38 -6.71
C GLY A 350 -12.36 -14.75 -8.19
N THR A 351 -12.64 -16.00 -8.57
CA THR A 351 -12.68 -16.40 -9.98
C THR A 351 -14.05 -16.13 -10.60
N SER A 352 -14.11 -16.16 -11.94
CA SER A 352 -15.35 -15.97 -12.70
C SER A 352 -15.83 -17.29 -13.27
N GLN A 353 -17.15 -17.49 -13.34
CA GLN A 353 -17.77 -18.69 -13.90
C GLN A 353 -18.90 -18.31 -14.86
N THR A 354 -18.80 -18.79 -16.10
CA THR A 354 -19.81 -18.60 -17.14
C THR A 354 -20.74 -19.81 -17.21
N PHE A 355 -22.02 -19.54 -17.41
CA PHE A 355 -23.08 -20.49 -17.68
C PHE A 355 -23.66 -20.24 -19.07
N THR A 356 -23.94 -21.31 -19.81
CA THR A 356 -24.62 -21.29 -21.10
C THR A 356 -26.01 -21.89 -20.95
N ILE A 357 -27.04 -21.16 -21.39
CA ILE A 357 -28.44 -21.57 -21.35
C ILE A 357 -28.87 -21.90 -22.78
N THR A 358 -29.30 -23.14 -23.02
CA THR A 358 -29.67 -23.64 -24.35
C THR A 358 -31.12 -24.12 -24.36
N PRO A 359 -32.04 -23.39 -25.02
CA PRO A 359 -33.40 -23.86 -25.25
C PRO A 359 -33.45 -25.09 -26.16
N ASN A 360 -34.43 -25.97 -25.97
CA ASN A 360 -34.72 -27.02 -26.93
C ASN A 360 -35.36 -26.44 -28.21
N SER A 361 -35.33 -27.20 -29.31
CA SER A 361 -35.98 -26.80 -30.56
C SER A 361 -37.46 -26.45 -30.35
N GLY A 362 -37.88 -25.29 -30.84
CA GLY A 362 -39.25 -24.78 -30.68
C GLY A 362 -39.50 -24.02 -29.37
N TYR A 363 -38.47 -23.82 -28.54
CA TYR A 363 -38.54 -23.07 -27.29
C TYR A 363 -37.57 -21.90 -27.29
N VAL A 364 -37.85 -20.90 -26.46
CA VAL A 364 -36.97 -19.77 -26.16
C VAL A 364 -36.79 -19.66 -24.65
N VAL A 365 -35.72 -19.00 -24.21
CA VAL A 365 -35.55 -18.65 -22.79
C VAL A 365 -36.68 -17.71 -22.41
N SER A 366 -37.47 -18.08 -21.40
CA SER A 366 -38.48 -17.20 -20.83
C SER A 366 -37.83 -16.20 -19.89
N ASP A 367 -37.00 -16.68 -18.97
CA ASP A 367 -36.25 -15.87 -18.02
C ASP A 367 -35.10 -16.66 -17.39
N VAL A 368 -34.08 -15.95 -16.91
CA VAL A 368 -33.01 -16.47 -16.05
C VAL A 368 -33.03 -15.70 -14.74
N LEU A 369 -33.12 -16.42 -13.62
CA LEU A 369 -33.02 -15.84 -12.28
C LEU A 369 -31.62 -16.08 -11.73
N VAL A 370 -30.99 -15.04 -11.20
CA VAL A 370 -29.73 -15.08 -10.46
C VAL A 370 -30.01 -14.61 -9.04
N ASP A 371 -29.74 -15.47 -8.06
CA ASP A 371 -30.05 -15.21 -6.64
C ASP A 371 -31.50 -14.75 -6.41
N GLY A 372 -32.43 -15.33 -7.19
CA GLY A 372 -33.86 -15.01 -7.16
C GLY A 372 -34.27 -13.75 -7.95
N SER A 373 -33.32 -13.00 -8.52
CA SER A 373 -33.59 -11.80 -9.31
C SER A 373 -33.48 -12.08 -10.82
N SER A 374 -34.46 -11.62 -11.60
CA SER A 374 -34.45 -11.79 -13.05
C SER A 374 -33.33 -10.99 -13.72
N VAL A 375 -32.60 -11.65 -14.63
CA VAL A 375 -31.65 -11.02 -15.56
C VAL A 375 -32.16 -11.05 -17.01
N GLY A 376 -33.42 -11.47 -17.21
CA GLY A 376 -34.08 -11.55 -18.50
C GLY A 376 -33.76 -12.82 -19.30
N ALA A 377 -34.28 -12.87 -20.53
CA ALA A 377 -34.15 -13.99 -21.45
C ALA A 377 -32.75 -14.05 -22.12
N VAL A 378 -31.72 -14.32 -21.32
CA VAL A 378 -30.33 -14.45 -21.79
C VAL A 378 -29.95 -15.91 -22.06
N THR A 379 -29.10 -16.14 -23.06
CA THR A 379 -28.53 -17.46 -23.37
C THR A 379 -27.16 -17.70 -22.72
N SER A 380 -26.61 -16.71 -22.04
CA SER A 380 -25.38 -16.82 -21.26
C SER A 380 -25.37 -15.86 -20.09
N TYR A 381 -24.77 -16.27 -18.98
CA TYR A 381 -24.55 -15.43 -17.80
C TYR A 381 -23.19 -15.74 -17.17
N THR A 382 -22.43 -14.72 -16.78
CA THR A 382 -21.13 -14.88 -16.11
C THR A 382 -21.17 -14.26 -14.72
N PHE A 383 -20.98 -15.10 -13.69
CA PHE A 383 -20.63 -14.61 -12.36
C PHE A 383 -19.17 -14.16 -12.39
N SER A 384 -18.90 -12.91 -12.07
CA SER A 384 -17.55 -12.36 -12.01
C SER A 384 -17.11 -12.21 -10.57
N ASN A 385 -15.84 -12.51 -10.28
CA ASN A 385 -15.25 -12.35 -8.94
C ASN A 385 -16.14 -12.95 -7.83
N VAL A 386 -16.36 -14.27 -7.89
CA VAL A 386 -17.28 -14.97 -6.98
C VAL A 386 -16.74 -14.93 -5.56
N THR A 387 -17.42 -14.20 -4.66
CA THR A 387 -17.04 -14.08 -3.23
C THR A 387 -18.13 -14.57 -2.27
N ALA A 388 -19.16 -15.23 -2.79
CA ALA A 388 -20.25 -15.82 -2.03
C ALA A 388 -20.87 -17.00 -2.80
N ASN A 389 -21.69 -17.80 -2.12
CA ASN A 389 -22.50 -18.81 -2.80
C ASN A 389 -23.61 -18.14 -3.61
N HIS A 390 -23.92 -18.70 -4.78
CA HIS A 390 -24.94 -18.17 -5.69
C HIS A 390 -25.89 -19.26 -6.19
N THR A 391 -26.99 -18.81 -6.79
CA THR A 391 -27.94 -19.66 -7.52
C THR A 391 -28.22 -19.07 -8.89
N ILE A 392 -28.42 -19.94 -9.88
CA ILE A 392 -28.90 -19.56 -11.21
C ILE A 392 -29.95 -20.57 -11.68
N SER A 393 -31.09 -20.09 -12.14
CA SER A 393 -32.16 -20.92 -12.67
C SER A 393 -32.70 -20.39 -14.00
N ALA A 394 -32.76 -21.25 -15.01
CA ALA A 394 -33.29 -20.91 -16.33
C ALA A 394 -34.69 -21.49 -16.54
N SER A 395 -35.59 -20.72 -17.15
CA SER A 395 -36.94 -21.15 -17.53
C SER A 395 -37.17 -20.95 -19.02
N PHE A 396 -38.04 -21.78 -19.61
CA PHE A 396 -38.25 -21.83 -21.06
C PHE A 396 -39.74 -21.81 -21.39
N VAL A 397 -40.09 -21.19 -22.51
CA VAL A 397 -41.45 -21.12 -23.05
C VAL A 397 -41.44 -21.45 -24.54
N LEU A 398 -42.58 -21.89 -25.08
CA LEU A 398 -42.73 -22.13 -26.51
C LEU A 398 -42.38 -20.86 -27.30
N GLY A 399 -41.46 -21.01 -28.25
CA GLY A 399 -41.09 -19.99 -29.21
C GLY A 399 -42.05 -20.05 -30.40
N TYR A 400 -42.84 -19.00 -30.59
CA TYR A 400 -43.63 -18.84 -31.80
C TYR A 400 -42.81 -18.09 -32.85
N THR A 401 -42.69 -18.67 -34.04
CA THR A 401 -42.15 -17.96 -35.20
C THR A 401 -43.28 -17.72 -36.18
N VAL A 402 -43.40 -16.48 -36.66
CA VAL A 402 -44.30 -16.15 -37.77
C VAL A 402 -43.51 -16.34 -39.05
N ALA A 403 -43.80 -17.43 -39.76
CA ALA A 403 -43.25 -17.65 -41.09
C ALA A 403 -43.97 -16.76 -42.09
N VAL A 404 -43.24 -15.80 -42.66
CA VAL A 404 -43.77 -14.89 -43.67
C VAL A 404 -43.36 -15.41 -45.04
N THR A 405 -44.35 -15.71 -45.88
CA THR A 405 -44.12 -16.10 -47.29
C THR A 405 -44.85 -15.11 -48.19
N ALA A 406 -44.11 -14.35 -48.99
CA ALA A 406 -44.68 -13.49 -50.01
C ALA A 406 -44.71 -14.23 -51.35
N GLY A 407 -45.86 -14.21 -52.04
CA GLY A 407 -45.95 -14.71 -53.43
C GLY A 407 -45.13 -13.84 -54.39
N GLY A 408 -44.83 -14.36 -55.58
CA GLY A 408 -43.85 -13.76 -56.52
C GLY A 408 -44.12 -12.32 -57.00
N ASN A 409 -45.24 -11.71 -56.63
CA ASN A 409 -45.66 -10.36 -57.04
C ASN A 409 -45.75 -9.36 -55.87
N GLY A 410 -45.22 -9.68 -54.69
CA GLY A 410 -45.25 -8.76 -53.54
C GLY A 410 -44.14 -9.00 -52.52
N SER A 411 -43.98 -8.07 -51.58
CA SER A 411 -43.07 -8.19 -50.44
C SER A 411 -43.81 -8.00 -49.14
N ILE A 412 -43.41 -8.73 -48.11
CA ILE A 412 -43.85 -8.47 -46.73
C ILE A 412 -42.60 -8.01 -45.98
N THR A 413 -42.67 -6.81 -45.43
CA THR A 413 -41.61 -6.17 -44.66
C THR A 413 -42.18 -5.87 -43.27
N PRO A 414 -41.48 -6.18 -42.16
CA PRO A 414 -41.97 -5.91 -40.81
C PRO A 414 -42.32 -4.44 -40.58
#